data_AF-A0A928FR56-F1
#
_entry.id   AF-A0A928FR56-F1
#
_cell.length_a   1.000
_cell.length_b   1.000
_cell.length_c   1.000
_cell.angle_alpha   90.00
_cell.angle_beta   90.00
_cell.angle_gamma   90.00
#
_symmetry.space_group_name_H-M   'P 1'
#
loop_
_entity.id
_entity.type
_entity.pdbx_description
1 polymer ?
#
loop_
_entity_poly.entity_id
_entity_poly.type
_entity_poly.pdbx_seq_one_letter_code
_entity_poly.pdbx_strand_id
1 'polypeptide(L)'
;MKKTVALILSLIILLSAASCGKEEYFPSYEPYEQSVVAARKFKEEFTQYSGEGTNKRSKLVYPDNFAGLYIGEDHVLYILYTHDKESLMNNVSEKEAVFKQVDYGYNYLENVRAFATYYGMAYSATSCYIDEKENKVAVHIAEENRDALIERLYQTLDGFDENTLSFRPPMIAVAT
;
A
#
# COMPACT_ATOMS: atom_id res chain seq x y z
N MET A 1 53.40 -14.32 53.73
CA MET A 1 53.03 -14.45 52.30
C MET A 1 51.60 -14.93 52.18
N LYS A 2 50.73 -14.19 51.50
CA LYS A 2 49.56 -14.66 50.72
C LYS A 2 49.10 -13.48 49.85
N LYS A 3 48.68 -13.75 48.60
CA LYS A 3 48.21 -12.74 47.62
C LYS A 3 46.70 -12.51 47.83
N THR A 4 46.13 -11.31 47.65
CA THR A 4 45.67 -10.70 46.37
C THR A 4 44.85 -11.69 45.52
N VAL A 5 43.69 -11.39 44.93
CA VAL A 5 42.97 -10.13 44.56
C VAL A 5 41.43 -10.37 44.80
N ALA A 6 40.39 -9.55 44.54
CA ALA A 6 40.19 -8.22 43.92
C ALA A 6 38.84 -7.54 44.33
N LEU A 7 38.65 -6.34 43.79
CA LEU A 7 37.41 -5.69 43.30
C LEU A 7 36.57 -4.75 44.18
N ILE A 8 36.16 -3.67 43.52
CA ILE A 8 35.46 -2.48 44.02
C ILE A 8 34.05 -2.49 43.40
N LEU A 9 33.03 -2.15 44.19
CA LEU A 9 31.77 -1.62 43.64
C LEU A 9 31.33 -0.44 44.50
N SER A 10 31.52 0.77 43.98
CA SER A 10 31.15 2.03 44.64
C SER A 10 30.27 2.84 43.71
N LEU A 11 29.19 3.41 44.27
CA LEU A 11 28.64 4.76 44.01
C LEU A 11 28.75 5.30 42.56
N ILE A 12 27.67 5.73 41.91
CA ILE A 12 26.77 6.80 42.36
C ILE A 12 25.34 6.60 41.84
N ILE A 13 24.36 6.97 42.69
CA ILE A 13 22.98 7.32 42.32
C ILE A 13 22.72 8.72 42.90
N LEU A 14 21.79 9.49 42.31
CA LEU A 14 21.59 10.95 42.48
C LEU A 14 22.58 11.76 41.61
N LEU A 15 22.19 12.87 40.94
CA LEU A 15 20.89 13.56 40.92
C LEU A 15 20.76 14.44 39.67
N SER A 16 19.59 14.43 39.01
CA SER A 16 19.06 15.60 38.31
C SER A 16 17.57 15.38 37.98
N ALA A 17 16.74 16.38 38.27
CA ALA A 17 15.32 16.40 37.95
C ALA A 17 15.03 17.49 36.89
N ALA A 18 13.75 17.62 36.53
CA ALA A 18 13.19 18.70 35.71
C ALA A 18 13.59 18.72 34.21
N SER A 19 12.87 17.91 33.42
CA SER A 19 12.02 18.53 32.39
C SER A 19 10.61 17.94 32.51
N CYS A 20 9.63 18.77 32.87
CA CYS A 20 8.21 18.39 32.84
C CYS A 20 7.66 18.66 31.44
N GLY A 21 8.17 17.91 30.45
CA GLY A 21 7.45 17.72 29.21
C GLY A 21 6.25 16.80 29.48
N LYS A 22 5.13 17.05 28.80
CA LYS A 22 4.19 15.95 28.58
C LYS A 22 4.89 14.99 27.63
N GLU A 23 5.22 13.79 28.10
CA GLU A 23 5.28 12.66 27.18
C GLU A 23 3.85 12.47 26.68
N GLU A 24 3.58 12.95 25.47
CA GLU A 24 2.40 12.48 24.73
C GLU A 24 2.60 10.98 24.57
N TYR A 25 1.66 10.21 25.14
CA TYR A 25 1.68 8.76 25.06
C TYR A 25 1.32 8.37 23.62
N PHE A 26 2.31 8.42 22.74
CA PHE A 26 2.22 7.86 21.40
C PHE A 26 1.83 6.39 21.58
N PRO A 27 0.66 5.95 21.06
CA PRO A 27 0.30 4.53 21.10
C PRO A 27 1.42 3.74 20.42
N SER A 28 1.76 2.57 20.97
CA SER A 28 2.94 1.83 20.53
C SER A 28 2.88 1.57 19.03
N TYR A 29 4.00 1.77 18.34
CA TYR A 29 4.11 1.56 16.88
C TYR A 29 3.90 0.08 16.48
N GLU A 30 3.95 -0.86 17.43
CA GLU A 30 3.89 -2.31 17.22
C GLU A 30 2.74 -2.79 16.29
N PRO A 31 1.47 -2.37 16.40
CA PRO A 31 0.40 -2.88 15.53
C PRO A 31 0.60 -2.43 14.08
N TYR A 32 1.04 -1.19 13.87
CA TYR A 32 1.38 -0.68 12.54
C TYR A 32 2.62 -1.38 11.96
N GLU A 33 3.66 -1.59 12.77
CA GLU A 33 4.85 -2.33 12.37
C GLU A 33 4.53 -3.79 12.00
N GLN A 34 3.65 -4.46 12.76
CA GLN A 34 3.17 -5.81 12.45
C GLN A 34 2.44 -5.85 11.09
N SER A 35 1.52 -4.92 10.83
CA SER A 35 0.84 -4.79 9.54
C SER A 35 1.79 -4.46 8.38
N VAL A 36 2.81 -3.63 8.60
CA VAL A 36 3.86 -3.35 7.59
C VAL A 36 4.70 -4.60 7.31
N VAL A 37 5.06 -5.38 8.33
CA VAL A 37 5.79 -6.65 8.17
C VAL A 37 4.94 -7.68 7.42
N ALA A 38 3.65 -7.82 7.76
CA ALA A 38 2.74 -8.72 7.04
C ALA A 38 2.55 -8.30 5.58
N ALA A 39 2.36 -7.00 5.30
CA ALA A 39 2.23 -6.48 3.94
C ALA A 39 3.51 -6.71 3.11
N ARG A 40 4.67 -6.69 3.77
CA ARG A 40 5.95 -7.04 3.15
C ARG A 40 6.04 -8.54 2.83
N LYS A 41 5.71 -9.45 3.75
CA LYS A 41 5.67 -10.90 3.49
C LYS A 41 4.82 -11.23 2.25
N PHE A 42 3.62 -10.65 2.20
CA PHE A 42 2.70 -10.83 1.08
C PHE A 42 3.31 -10.40 -0.25
N LYS A 43 3.95 -9.21 -0.29
CA LYS A 43 4.64 -8.71 -1.49
C LYS A 43 5.85 -9.55 -1.86
N GLU A 44 6.55 -10.14 -0.90
CA GLU A 44 7.70 -11.01 -1.15
C GLU A 44 7.30 -12.37 -1.78
N GLU A 45 6.13 -12.94 -1.47
CA GLU A 45 5.58 -14.15 -2.13
C GLU A 45 5.48 -13.96 -3.66
N PHE A 46 4.90 -12.83 -4.07
CA PHE A 46 4.58 -12.52 -5.46
C PHE A 46 5.71 -11.74 -6.16
N THR A 47 6.90 -11.62 -5.54
CA THR A 47 8.07 -10.98 -6.16
C THR A 47 8.87 -12.00 -6.98
N GLN A 48 8.72 -11.95 -8.30
CA GLN A 48 9.57 -12.69 -9.22
C GLN A 48 10.90 -11.94 -9.44
N TYR A 49 12.03 -12.64 -9.31
CA TYR A 49 13.37 -12.11 -9.58
C TYR A 49 13.92 -12.67 -10.89
N SER A 50 14.52 -11.79 -11.70
CA SER A 50 15.12 -12.14 -13.00
C SER A 50 16.49 -11.47 -13.18
N GLY A 51 17.36 -12.09 -13.97
CA GLY A 51 18.72 -11.61 -14.25
C GLY A 51 19.80 -12.25 -13.37
N GLU A 52 21.02 -12.30 -13.91
CA GLU A 52 22.20 -12.86 -13.24
C GLU A 52 23.11 -11.78 -12.64
N GLY A 53 23.94 -12.18 -11.67
CA GLY A 53 24.93 -11.29 -11.04
C GLY A 53 24.30 -10.10 -10.33
N THR A 54 24.79 -8.90 -10.64
CA THR A 54 24.34 -7.62 -10.06
C THR A 54 23.08 -7.06 -10.71
N ASN A 55 22.71 -7.50 -11.92
CA ASN A 55 21.60 -6.95 -12.70
C ASN A 55 20.25 -7.62 -12.37
N LYS A 56 19.98 -7.88 -11.09
CA LYS A 56 18.70 -8.44 -10.65
C LYS A 56 17.57 -7.41 -10.81
N ARG A 57 16.53 -7.77 -11.55
CA ARG A 57 15.26 -7.04 -11.64
C ARG A 57 14.17 -7.85 -10.93
N SER A 58 13.51 -7.22 -9.96
CA SER A 58 12.27 -7.73 -9.37
C SER A 58 11.06 -7.26 -10.16
N LYS A 59 10.02 -8.08 -10.23
CA LYS A 59 8.67 -7.71 -10.69
C LYS A 59 7.64 -8.36 -9.77
N LEU A 60 6.66 -7.58 -9.33
CA LEU A 60 5.47 -8.13 -8.68
C LEU A 60 4.57 -8.79 -9.73
N VAL A 61 4.16 -10.03 -9.49
CA VAL A 61 3.28 -10.82 -10.35
C VAL A 61 2.22 -11.47 -9.47
N TYR A 62 1.17 -10.70 -9.18
CA TYR A 62 0.04 -11.16 -8.39
C TYR A 62 -0.89 -12.08 -9.23
N PRO A 63 -1.52 -13.09 -8.60
CA PRO A 63 -2.56 -13.89 -9.24
C PRO A 63 -3.83 -13.07 -9.50
N ASP A 64 -4.65 -13.47 -10.47
CA ASP A 64 -5.78 -12.67 -10.97
C ASP A 64 -6.93 -12.50 -9.96
N ASN A 65 -6.93 -13.26 -8.87
CA ASN A 65 -7.86 -13.10 -7.75
C ASN A 65 -7.46 -12.01 -6.75
N PHE A 66 -6.21 -11.52 -6.75
CA PHE A 66 -5.78 -10.42 -5.89
C PHE A 66 -6.37 -9.08 -6.37
N ALA A 67 -6.81 -8.23 -5.45
CA ALA A 67 -7.54 -6.99 -5.75
C ALA A 67 -6.95 -5.70 -5.12
N GLY A 68 -5.81 -5.81 -4.41
CA GLY A 68 -5.13 -4.70 -3.74
C GLY A 68 -4.83 -4.98 -2.26
N LEU A 69 -3.94 -4.19 -1.64
CA LEU A 69 -3.69 -4.25 -0.20
C LEU A 69 -3.33 -2.88 0.39
N TYR A 70 -3.86 -2.57 1.57
CA TYR A 70 -3.61 -1.30 2.27
C TYR A 70 -3.59 -1.50 3.78
N ILE A 71 -2.98 -0.55 4.49
CA ILE A 71 -3.06 -0.49 5.96
C ILE A 71 -4.08 0.59 6.32
N GLY A 72 -5.05 0.25 7.15
CA GLY A 72 -6.12 1.16 7.56
C GLY A 72 -5.69 2.19 8.61
N GLU A 73 -6.60 3.13 8.89
CA GLU A 73 -6.47 4.11 9.98
C GLU A 73 -6.53 3.46 11.37
N ASP A 74 -7.05 2.23 11.44
CA ASP A 74 -7.01 1.29 12.57
C ASP A 74 -5.66 0.54 12.70
N HIS A 75 -4.70 0.84 11.83
CA HIS A 75 -3.42 0.15 11.66
C HIS A 75 -3.50 -1.32 11.26
N VAL A 76 -4.67 -1.80 10.80
CA VAL A 76 -4.87 -3.18 10.33
C VAL A 76 -4.49 -3.31 8.86
N LEU A 77 -3.78 -4.38 8.49
CA LEU A 77 -3.57 -4.75 7.09
C LEU A 77 -4.85 -5.35 6.49
N TYR A 78 -5.32 -4.76 5.39
CA TYR A 78 -6.38 -5.28 4.55
C TYR A 78 -5.79 -5.89 3.27
N ILE A 79 -6.17 -7.13 2.95
CA ILE A 79 -5.85 -7.80 1.68
C ILE A 79 -7.16 -8.02 0.94
N LEU A 80 -7.25 -7.52 -0.29
CA LEU A 80 -8.45 -7.60 -1.10
C LEU A 80 -8.37 -8.74 -2.11
N TYR A 81 -9.50 -9.40 -2.34
CA TYR A 81 -9.64 -10.49 -3.31
C TYR A 81 -10.97 -10.44 -4.05
N THR A 82 -11.04 -10.99 -5.28
CA THR A 82 -12.31 -11.12 -6.03
C THR A 82 -12.95 -12.50 -5.87
N HIS A 83 -12.13 -13.55 -5.83
CA HIS A 83 -12.52 -14.94 -5.64
C HIS A 83 -11.38 -15.70 -4.92
N ASP A 84 -11.59 -16.98 -4.58
CA ASP A 84 -10.57 -17.88 -4.01
C ASP A 84 -9.58 -17.23 -3.01
N LYS A 85 -10.06 -16.88 -1.81
CA LYS A 85 -9.24 -16.27 -0.75
C LYS A 85 -8.01 -17.12 -0.38
N GLU A 86 -8.13 -18.44 -0.40
CA GLU A 86 -7.14 -19.36 0.18
C GLU A 86 -5.79 -19.35 -0.55
N SER A 87 -5.76 -19.14 -1.88
CA SER A 87 -4.50 -19.02 -2.64
C SER A 87 -3.70 -17.73 -2.35
N LEU A 88 -4.28 -16.79 -1.60
CA LEU A 88 -3.60 -15.59 -1.09
C LEU A 88 -3.07 -15.76 0.35
N MET A 89 -3.37 -16.87 1.02
CA MET A 89 -3.07 -17.09 2.45
C MET A 89 -1.79 -17.89 2.72
N ASN A 90 -0.98 -18.18 1.69
CA ASN A 90 0.27 -18.97 1.80
C ASN A 90 1.22 -18.51 2.93
N ASN A 91 1.40 -17.18 3.09
CA ASN A 91 2.41 -16.62 3.98
C ASN A 91 1.95 -15.45 4.88
N VAL A 92 0.66 -15.09 4.82
CA VAL A 92 -0.02 -14.15 5.72
C VAL A 92 -1.35 -14.75 6.16
N SER A 93 -1.57 -14.82 7.47
CA SER A 93 -2.76 -15.42 8.08
C SER A 93 -3.85 -14.40 8.45
N GLU A 94 -5.06 -14.89 8.73
CA GLU A 94 -6.19 -14.06 9.25
C GLU A 94 -5.94 -13.45 10.66
N LYS A 95 -4.77 -13.71 11.26
CA LYS A 95 -4.29 -13.03 12.48
C LYS A 95 -3.38 -11.84 12.18
N GLU A 96 -2.92 -11.71 10.94
CA GLU A 96 -1.97 -10.71 10.45
C GLU A 96 -2.60 -9.76 9.43
N ALA A 97 -3.71 -10.16 8.79
CA ALA A 97 -4.47 -9.36 7.85
C ALA A 97 -5.98 -9.69 7.88
N VAL A 98 -6.81 -8.69 7.57
CA VAL A 98 -8.22 -8.86 7.25
C VAL A 98 -8.36 -9.07 5.75
N PHE A 99 -8.87 -10.24 5.36
CA PHE A 99 -9.18 -10.56 3.97
C PHE A 99 -10.60 -10.08 3.63
N LYS A 100 -10.76 -9.24 2.61
CA LYS A 100 -12.05 -8.67 2.19
C LYS A 100 -12.32 -8.93 0.71
N GLN A 101 -13.50 -9.46 0.40
CA GLN A 101 -13.94 -9.63 -0.98
C GLN A 101 -14.39 -8.29 -1.60
N VAL A 102 -14.06 -8.07 -2.86
CA VAL A 102 -14.40 -6.90 -3.68
C VAL A 102 -14.60 -7.31 -5.15
N ASP A 103 -15.10 -6.41 -5.99
CA ASP A 103 -15.58 -6.74 -7.34
C ASP A 103 -14.47 -6.83 -8.40
N TYR A 104 -13.42 -6.00 -8.32
CA TYR A 104 -12.42 -5.84 -9.39
C TYR A 104 -11.01 -6.32 -9.01
N GLY A 105 -10.40 -7.15 -9.86
CA GLY A 105 -9.03 -7.64 -9.67
C GLY A 105 -7.98 -6.58 -9.98
N TYR A 106 -6.84 -6.63 -9.29
CA TYR A 106 -5.75 -5.65 -9.42
C TYR A 106 -5.21 -5.60 -10.86
N ASN A 107 -5.06 -6.76 -11.50
CA ASN A 107 -4.58 -6.86 -12.89
C ASN A 107 -5.53 -6.17 -13.89
N TYR A 108 -6.84 -6.16 -13.61
CA TYR A 108 -7.84 -5.45 -14.41
C TYR A 108 -7.84 -3.94 -14.09
N LEU A 109 -7.79 -3.55 -12.81
CA LEU A 109 -7.70 -2.15 -12.41
C LEU A 109 -6.41 -1.47 -12.89
N GLU A 110 -5.28 -2.17 -12.96
CA GLU A 110 -4.03 -1.64 -13.53
C GLU A 110 -4.14 -1.45 -15.05
N ASN A 111 -4.87 -2.33 -15.75
CA ASN A 111 -5.16 -2.15 -17.17
C ASN A 111 -6.05 -0.90 -17.40
N VAL A 112 -7.12 -0.74 -16.62
CA VAL A 112 -7.96 0.48 -16.63
C VAL A 112 -7.11 1.72 -16.29
N ARG A 113 -6.27 1.66 -15.26
CA ARG A 113 -5.38 2.77 -14.86
C ARG A 113 -4.40 3.13 -15.96
N ALA A 114 -3.81 2.17 -16.66
CA ALA A 114 -2.88 2.40 -17.75
C ALA A 114 -3.54 3.16 -18.91
N PHE A 115 -4.71 2.70 -19.39
CA PHE A 115 -5.45 3.39 -20.45
C PHE A 115 -6.05 4.73 -20.00
N ALA A 116 -6.56 4.83 -18.77
CA ALA A 116 -7.05 6.08 -18.21
C ALA A 116 -5.94 7.12 -18.05
N THR A 117 -4.70 6.69 -17.76
CA THR A 117 -3.52 7.57 -17.79
C THR A 117 -3.22 8.03 -19.22
N TYR A 118 -3.14 7.08 -20.16
CA TYR A 118 -2.74 7.35 -21.54
C TYR A 118 -3.71 8.29 -22.27
N TYR A 119 -5.02 8.03 -22.19
CA TYR A 119 -6.04 8.91 -22.77
C TYR A 119 -6.30 10.16 -21.93
N GLY A 120 -6.23 10.06 -20.60
CA GLY A 120 -6.40 11.19 -19.67
C GLY A 120 -5.46 12.36 -19.97
N MET A 121 -4.25 12.11 -20.48
CA MET A 121 -3.33 13.15 -20.94
C MET A 121 -3.95 14.09 -22.00
N ALA A 122 -4.74 13.56 -22.94
CA ALA A 122 -5.42 14.36 -23.97
C ALA A 122 -6.57 15.21 -23.38
N TYR A 123 -7.10 14.81 -22.23
CA TYR A 123 -8.20 15.45 -21.52
C TYR A 123 -7.74 16.20 -20.25
N SER A 124 -6.43 16.49 -20.14
CA SER A 124 -5.80 17.20 -19.02
C SER A 124 -6.05 16.59 -17.63
N ALA A 125 -6.13 15.25 -17.54
CA ALA A 125 -6.10 14.55 -16.26
C ALA A 125 -4.74 14.79 -15.56
N THR A 126 -4.78 15.22 -14.29
CA THR A 126 -3.59 15.57 -13.50
C THR A 126 -2.98 14.38 -12.77
N SER A 127 -3.75 13.32 -12.50
CA SER A 127 -3.30 12.13 -11.76
C SER A 127 -4.26 10.95 -11.97
N CYS A 128 -3.70 9.75 -12.20
CA CYS A 128 -4.43 8.49 -12.40
C CYS A 128 -3.75 7.35 -11.63
N TYR A 129 -4.39 6.82 -10.57
CA TYR A 129 -3.84 5.74 -9.73
C TYR A 129 -4.91 4.75 -9.26
N ILE A 130 -4.52 3.54 -8.85
CA ILE A 130 -5.44 2.60 -8.18
C ILE A 130 -5.58 3.03 -6.72
N ASP A 131 -6.80 3.35 -6.30
CA ASP A 131 -7.16 3.52 -4.91
C ASP A 131 -7.57 2.16 -4.35
N GLU A 132 -6.60 1.47 -3.72
CA GLU A 132 -6.78 0.12 -3.19
C GLU A 132 -7.82 0.07 -2.04
N LYS A 133 -8.14 1.19 -1.38
CA LYS A 133 -9.19 1.25 -0.33
C LYS A 133 -10.59 1.21 -0.95
N GLU A 134 -10.79 1.91 -2.05
CA GLU A 134 -12.04 2.00 -2.81
C GLU A 134 -12.21 0.89 -3.87
N ASN A 135 -11.16 0.10 -4.15
CA ASN A 135 -11.08 -0.88 -5.25
C ASN A 135 -11.39 -0.26 -6.63
N LYS A 136 -10.92 0.98 -6.87
CA LYS A 136 -11.22 1.79 -8.07
C LYS A 136 -9.98 2.51 -8.59
N VAL A 137 -10.00 2.95 -9.84
CA VAL A 137 -9.03 3.88 -10.41
C VAL A 137 -9.46 5.32 -10.11
N ALA A 138 -8.71 6.00 -9.27
CA ALA A 138 -8.88 7.43 -8.99
C ALA A 138 -8.33 8.27 -10.16
N VAL A 139 -9.18 9.13 -10.74
CA VAL A 139 -8.85 9.99 -11.89
C VAL A 139 -9.13 11.45 -11.53
N HIS A 140 -8.09 12.26 -11.44
CA HIS A 140 -8.17 13.69 -11.13
C HIS A 140 -8.27 14.49 -12.43
N ILE A 141 -9.47 14.95 -12.79
CA ILE A 141 -9.79 15.51 -14.12
C ILE A 141 -10.93 16.54 -14.02
N ALA A 142 -10.94 17.48 -14.97
CA ALA A 142 -12.02 18.45 -15.13
C ALA A 142 -13.36 17.74 -15.41
N GLU A 143 -14.49 18.34 -15.03
CA GLU A 143 -15.80 17.68 -15.04
C GLU A 143 -16.32 17.50 -16.47
N GLU A 144 -16.18 18.55 -17.28
CA GLU A 144 -16.48 18.63 -18.71
C GLU A 144 -15.74 17.59 -19.58
N ASN A 145 -14.71 16.94 -19.02
CA ASN A 145 -13.83 16.00 -19.72
C ASN A 145 -14.06 14.53 -19.30
N ARG A 146 -14.93 14.24 -18.33
CA ARG A 146 -15.13 12.87 -17.81
C ARG A 146 -15.74 11.94 -18.85
N ASP A 147 -16.86 12.34 -19.44
CA ASP A 147 -17.64 11.54 -20.39
C ASP A 147 -16.81 11.16 -21.62
N ALA A 148 -15.97 12.09 -22.12
CA ALA A 148 -15.07 11.83 -23.25
C ALA A 148 -13.99 10.80 -22.92
N LEU A 149 -13.50 10.75 -21.67
CA LEU A 149 -12.58 9.71 -21.22
C LEU A 149 -13.30 8.37 -21.02
N ILE A 150 -14.53 8.36 -20.48
CA ILE A 150 -15.37 7.16 -20.32
C ILE A 150 -15.64 6.53 -21.70
N GLU A 151 -16.12 7.32 -22.67
CA GLU A 151 -16.36 6.85 -24.04
C GLU A 151 -15.09 6.27 -24.65
N ARG A 152 -13.94 6.94 -24.44
CA ARG A 152 -12.66 6.48 -24.99
C ARG A 152 -12.17 5.16 -24.37
N LEU A 153 -12.48 4.91 -23.11
CA LEU A 153 -12.22 3.63 -22.44
C LEU A 153 -13.15 2.53 -22.97
N TYR A 154 -14.46 2.78 -23.11
CA TYR A 154 -15.40 1.85 -23.76
C TYR A 154 -15.00 1.49 -25.20
N GLN A 155 -14.43 2.42 -25.96
CA GLN A 155 -13.91 2.16 -27.32
C GLN A 155 -12.65 1.28 -27.38
N THR A 156 -11.97 1.05 -26.24
CA THR A 156 -10.60 0.46 -26.20
C THR A 156 -10.51 -0.79 -25.34
N LEU A 157 -11.26 -0.84 -24.24
CA LEU A 157 -11.22 -1.93 -23.26
C LEU A 157 -12.46 -2.81 -23.39
N ASP A 158 -12.25 -4.04 -23.85
CA ASP A 158 -13.28 -5.07 -23.82
C ASP A 158 -13.68 -5.38 -22.36
N GLY A 159 -14.98 -5.53 -22.12
CA GLY A 159 -15.53 -5.67 -20.77
C GLY A 159 -15.25 -4.49 -19.83
N PHE A 160 -15.12 -3.24 -20.33
CA PHE A 160 -14.99 -2.07 -19.46
C PHE A 160 -16.27 -1.79 -18.66
N ASP A 161 -16.11 -1.51 -17.37
CA ASP A 161 -17.15 -1.06 -16.46
C ASP A 161 -16.76 0.32 -15.89
N GLU A 162 -17.58 1.35 -16.13
CA GLU A 162 -17.34 2.71 -15.64
C GLU A 162 -17.32 2.80 -14.10
N ASN A 163 -17.94 1.84 -13.39
CA ASN A 163 -17.89 1.75 -11.94
C ASN A 163 -16.48 1.44 -11.42
N THR A 164 -15.53 1.03 -12.27
CA THR A 164 -14.10 0.96 -11.90
C THR A 164 -13.48 2.34 -11.64
N LEU A 165 -14.11 3.45 -12.06
CA LEU A 165 -13.55 4.80 -11.92
C LEU A 165 -14.04 5.52 -10.65
N SER A 166 -13.17 6.41 -10.14
CA SER A 166 -13.46 7.37 -9.08
C SER A 166 -12.97 8.75 -9.54
N PHE A 167 -13.86 9.56 -10.09
CA PHE A 167 -13.52 10.90 -10.55
C PHE A 167 -13.35 11.88 -9.40
N ARG A 168 -12.27 12.66 -9.45
CA ARG A 168 -11.87 13.64 -8.43
C ARG A 168 -11.51 14.96 -9.11
N PRO A 169 -11.62 16.12 -8.44
CA PRO A 169 -11.21 17.41 -9.02
C PRO A 169 -9.73 17.39 -9.43
N PRO A 170 -9.29 18.21 -10.41
CA PRO A 170 -7.88 18.33 -10.77
C PRO A 170 -7.00 18.70 -9.57
N MET A 171 -5.84 18.06 -9.47
CA MET A 171 -4.84 18.40 -8.45
C MET A 171 -4.14 19.71 -8.83
N ILE A 172 -4.53 20.81 -8.19
CA ILE A 172 -3.81 22.08 -8.31
C ILE A 172 -2.48 21.94 -7.56
N ALA A 173 -1.38 21.85 -8.31
CA ALA A 173 -0.04 21.93 -7.73
C ALA A 173 0.19 23.35 -7.18
N VAL A 174 0.14 23.48 -5.85
CA VAL A 174 0.50 24.73 -5.17
C VAL A 174 2.01 24.91 -5.29
N ALA A 175 2.43 25.88 -6.10
CA ALA A 175 3.84 26.25 -6.19
C ALA A 175 4.29 26.95 -4.90
N THR A 176 5.22 26.32 -4.19
CA THR A 176 5.89 26.80 -2.97
C THR A 176 7.24 27.42 -3.29
#